data_AF-A0AAN5IFY8-F1
#
_entry.id   AF-A0AAN5IFY8-F1
#
_cell.length_a   1.000
_cell.length_b   1.000
_cell.length_c   1.000
_cell.angle_alpha   90.00
_cell.angle_beta   90.00
_cell.angle_gamma   90.00
#
_symmetry.space_group_name_H-M   'P 1'
#
loop_
_entity.id
_entity.type
_entity.pdbx_description
1 polymer ?
#
loop_
_entity_poly.entity_id
_entity_poly.type
_entity_poly.pdbx_seq_one_letter_code
_entity_poly.pdbx_strand_id
1 'polypeptide(L)'
;ESKERAWNGVTVEMNRAARVYARLFIARCFHHQVSTSPPSVRPVLTDLLLLFLHYECVDMTHHLLQDGYCTREQTEFLKQEMYADLAKIRPNAVALVDAFDHSDRLLNSVLGR
;
A
#
# COMPACT_ATOMS: atom_id res chain seq x y z
N GLU A 1 -32.40 -1.79 -23.47
CA GLU A 1 -32.30 -1.22 -22.10
C GLU A 1 -31.82 0.22 -22.18
N SER A 2 -32.14 1.07 -21.20
CA SER A 2 -31.59 2.43 -21.14
C SER A 2 -30.15 2.39 -20.61
N LYS A 3 -29.32 3.38 -20.98
CA LYS A 3 -27.92 3.46 -20.56
C LYS A 3 -27.79 3.51 -19.03
N GLU A 4 -28.73 4.18 -18.38
CA GLU A 4 -28.78 4.35 -16.93
C GLU A 4 -29.06 3.01 -16.22
N ARG A 5 -29.93 2.16 -16.78
CA ARG A 5 -30.18 0.83 -16.24
C ARG A 5 -28.96 -0.08 -16.37
N ALA A 6 -28.31 -0.06 -17.54
CA ALA A 6 -27.07 -0.82 -17.75
C ALA A 6 -25.97 -0.36 -16.80
N TRP A 7 -25.78 0.96 -16.65
CA TRP A 7 -24.81 1.55 -15.72
C TRP A 7 -25.07 1.13 -14.27
N ASN A 8 -26.32 1.23 -13.81
CA ASN A 8 -26.69 0.80 -12.47
C ASN A 8 -26.45 -0.70 -12.26
N GLY A 9 -26.68 -1.53 -13.29
CA GLY A 9 -26.44 -2.97 -13.25
C GLY A 9 -24.97 -3.37 -13.07
N VAL A 10 -24.02 -2.54 -13.52
CA VAL A 10 -22.56 -2.81 -13.44
C VAL A 10 -21.82 -1.92 -12.45
N THR A 11 -22.51 -1.05 -11.72
CA THR A 11 -21.91 -0.05 -10.84
C THR A 11 -21.00 -0.66 -9.76
N VAL A 12 -21.33 -1.87 -9.27
CA VAL A 12 -20.47 -2.56 -8.29
C VAL A 12 -19.11 -2.94 -8.88
N GLU A 13 -19.09 -3.51 -10.09
CA GLU A 13 -17.85 -3.87 -10.77
C GLU A 13 -17.04 -2.65 -11.20
N MET A 14 -17.72 -1.58 -11.64
CA MET A 14 -17.07 -0.30 -11.94
C MET A 14 -16.36 0.28 -10.70
N ASN A 15 -17.01 0.23 -9.53
CA ASN A 15 -16.38 0.66 -8.28
C ASN A 15 -15.18 -0.21 -7.89
N ARG A 16 -15.24 -1.53 -8.12
CA ARG A 16 -14.07 -2.40 -7.90
C ARG A 16 -12.91 -2.01 -8.81
N ALA A 17 -13.15 -1.81 -10.10
CA ALA A 17 -12.13 -1.36 -11.04
C ALA A 17 -11.53 0.00 -10.66
N ALA A 18 -12.38 0.97 -10.27
CA ALA A 18 -11.93 2.28 -9.81
C ALA A 18 -11.04 2.19 -8.56
N ARG A 19 -11.36 1.31 -7.61
CA ARG A 19 -10.54 1.07 -6.40
C ARG A 19 -9.18 0.50 -6.74
N VAL A 20 -9.11 -0.50 -7.63
CA VAL A 20 -7.84 -1.09 -8.08
C VAL A 20 -6.98 -0.03 -8.79
N TYR A 21 -7.59 0.79 -9.65
CA TYR A 21 -6.89 1.90 -10.30
C TYR A 21 -6.32 2.91 -9.29
N ALA A 22 -7.11 3.32 -8.29
CA ALA A 22 -6.66 4.27 -7.27
C ALA A 22 -5.47 3.72 -6.47
N ARG A 23 -5.50 2.45 -6.09
CA ARG A 23 -4.38 1.77 -5.41
C ARG A 23 -3.11 1.75 -6.27
N LEU A 24 -3.24 1.38 -7.54
CA LEU A 24 -2.13 1.40 -8.50
C LEU A 24 -1.56 2.81 -8.69
N PHE A 25 -2.42 3.83 -8.74
CA PHE A 25 -2.01 5.22 -8.85
C PHE A 25 -1.16 5.64 -7.63
N ILE A 26 -1.62 5.34 -6.42
CA ILE A 26 -0.87 5.59 -5.17
C ILE A 26 0.48 4.87 -5.20
N ALA A 27 0.51 3.59 -5.58
CA ALA A 27 1.74 2.80 -5.70
C ALA A 27 2.76 3.45 -6.66
N ARG A 28 2.30 3.93 -7.82
CA ARG A 28 3.15 4.61 -8.80
C ARG A 28 3.68 5.94 -8.28
N CYS A 29 2.83 6.74 -7.64
CA CYS A 29 3.24 7.98 -7.01
C CYS A 29 4.27 7.73 -5.92
N PHE A 30 4.04 6.75 -5.05
CA PHE A 30 4.96 6.40 -3.97
C PHE A 30 6.32 5.96 -4.55
N HIS A 31 6.33 5.00 -5.49
CA HIS A 31 7.55 4.58 -6.16
C HIS A 31 8.32 5.74 -6.80
N HIS A 32 7.61 6.65 -7.49
CA HIS A 32 8.24 7.83 -8.08
C HIS A 32 8.90 8.72 -7.02
N GLN A 33 8.20 9.01 -5.92
CA GLN A 33 8.75 9.84 -4.83
C GLN A 33 9.96 9.18 -4.17
N VAL A 34 9.94 7.86 -3.95
CA VAL A 34 11.12 7.14 -3.42
C VAL A 34 12.29 7.22 -4.40
N SER A 35 12.03 7.03 -5.70
CA SER A 35 13.06 7.07 -6.74
C SER A 35 13.76 8.44 -6.83
N THR A 36 13.03 9.53 -6.60
CA THR A 36 13.56 10.90 -6.64
C THR A 36 14.04 11.43 -5.28
N SER A 37 13.81 10.69 -4.19
CA SER A 37 14.24 11.07 -2.84
C SER A 37 15.77 11.11 -2.68
N PRO A 38 16.31 11.88 -1.71
CA PRO A 38 17.75 11.92 -1.43
C PRO A 38 18.32 10.53 -1.10
N PRO A 39 19.57 10.20 -1.53
CA PRO A 39 20.17 8.89 -1.27
C PRO A 39 20.27 8.50 0.21
N SER A 40 20.33 9.48 1.11
CA SER A 40 20.42 9.25 2.55
C SER A 40 19.14 8.65 3.16
N VAL A 41 17.96 9.01 2.62
CA VAL A 41 16.66 8.56 3.13
C VAL A 41 16.00 7.51 2.23
N ARG A 42 16.47 7.38 0.99
CA ARG A 42 15.93 6.42 0.02
C ARG A 42 15.86 4.98 0.55
N PRO A 43 16.87 4.42 1.26
CA PRO A 43 16.80 3.05 1.74
C PRO A 43 15.57 2.79 2.64
N VAL A 44 15.35 3.63 3.66
CA VAL A 44 14.22 3.44 4.58
C VAL A 44 12.86 3.68 3.90
N LEU A 45 12.81 4.61 2.93
CA LEU A 45 11.60 4.84 2.14
C LEU A 45 11.32 3.69 1.15
N THR A 46 12.37 3.04 0.62
CA THR A 46 12.24 1.82 -0.18
C THR A 46 11.70 0.67 0.66
N ASP A 47 12.19 0.48 1.88
CA ASP A 47 11.65 -0.55 2.79
C ASP A 47 10.16 -0.31 3.05
N LEU A 48 9.74 0.96 3.24
CA LEU A 48 8.34 1.31 3.46
C LEU A 48 7.48 1.13 2.19
N LEU A 49 8.04 1.43 1.01
CA LEU A 49 7.41 1.17 -0.28
C LEU A 49 7.19 -0.33 -0.50
N LEU A 50 8.19 -1.17 -0.21
CA LEU A 50 8.08 -2.62 -0.34
C LEU A 50 7.01 -3.18 0.58
N LEU A 51 7.00 -2.75 1.85
CA LEU A 51 5.95 -3.12 2.81
C LEU A 51 4.56 -2.75 2.27
N PHE A 52 4.39 -1.53 1.76
CA PHE A 52 3.14 -1.06 1.17
C PHE A 52 2.70 -1.93 -0.03
N LEU A 53 3.62 -2.21 -0.96
CA LEU A 53 3.32 -3.01 -2.16
C LEU A 53 2.95 -4.46 -1.80
N HIS A 54 3.72 -5.11 -0.92
CA HIS A 54 3.43 -6.46 -0.48
C HIS A 54 2.08 -6.54 0.26
N TYR A 55 1.79 -5.58 1.13
CA TYR A 55 0.49 -5.48 1.81
C TYR A 55 -0.67 -5.34 0.80
N GLU A 56 -0.55 -4.43 -0.16
CA GLU A 56 -1.57 -4.22 -1.20
C GLU A 56 -1.79 -5.47 -2.06
N CYS A 57 -0.73 -6.19 -2.43
CA CYS A 57 -0.84 -7.44 -3.17
C CYS A 57 -1.50 -8.54 -2.34
N VAL A 58 -1.17 -8.66 -1.05
CA VAL A 58 -1.81 -9.62 -0.14
C VAL A 58 -3.31 -9.32 0.00
N ASP A 59 -3.69 -8.06 0.19
CA ASP A 59 -5.11 -7.64 0.28
C ASP A 59 -5.88 -7.93 -1.02
N MET A 60 -5.22 -7.79 -2.17
CA MET A 60 -5.80 -8.05 -3.50
C MET A 60 -5.60 -9.49 -4.01
N THR A 61 -5.13 -10.42 -3.16
CA THR A 61 -4.79 -11.79 -3.59
C THR A 61 -5.91 -12.49 -4.34
N HIS A 62 -7.17 -12.29 -3.92
CA HIS A 62 -8.32 -12.89 -4.60
C HIS A 62 -8.44 -12.48 -6.08
N HIS A 63 -8.14 -11.22 -6.41
CA HIS A 63 -8.13 -10.74 -7.79
C HIS A 63 -6.97 -11.33 -8.59
N LEU A 64 -5.78 -11.40 -7.99
CA LEU A 64 -4.56 -11.91 -8.62
C LEU A 64 -4.62 -13.41 -8.92
N LEU A 65 -5.37 -14.17 -8.12
CA LEU A 65 -5.58 -15.60 -8.31
C LEU A 65 -6.71 -15.91 -9.31
N GLN A 66 -7.65 -14.99 -9.52
CA GLN A 66 -8.89 -15.25 -10.26
C GLN A 66 -8.64 -15.57 -11.74
N ASP A 67 -7.68 -14.91 -12.37
CA ASP A 67 -7.27 -15.10 -13.76
C ASP A 67 -5.95 -15.89 -13.90
N GLY A 68 -5.40 -16.37 -12.78
CA GLY A 68 -4.14 -17.09 -12.73
C GLY A 68 -2.91 -16.19 -12.96
N TYR A 69 -3.04 -14.87 -12.83
CA TYR A 69 -1.90 -13.95 -12.92
C TYR A 69 -0.83 -14.26 -11.87
N CYS A 70 -1.25 -14.64 -10.66
CA CYS A 70 -0.38 -15.18 -9.63
C CYS A 70 -0.77 -16.63 -9.27
N THR A 71 0.20 -17.41 -8.81
CA THR A 71 -0.04 -18.72 -8.20
C THR A 71 -0.20 -18.59 -6.68
N ARG A 72 -0.74 -19.63 -6.05
CA ARG A 72 -0.87 -19.70 -4.58
C ARG A 72 0.49 -19.53 -3.91
N GLU A 73 1.53 -20.18 -4.44
CA GLU A 73 2.89 -20.14 -3.91
C GLU A 73 3.46 -18.71 -3.96
N GLN A 74 3.22 -17.99 -5.06
CA GLN A 74 3.62 -16.59 -5.20
C GLN A 74 2.89 -15.69 -4.19
N THR A 75 1.60 -15.92 -3.94
CA THR A 75 0.84 -15.12 -2.96
C THR A 75 1.26 -15.41 -1.51
N GLU A 76 1.66 -16.65 -1.20
CA GLU A 76 2.21 -16.99 0.11
C GLU A 76 3.61 -16.38 0.29
N PHE A 77 4.43 -16.38 -0.77
CA PHE A 77 5.72 -15.69 -0.77
C PHE A 77 5.56 -14.19 -0.49
N LEU A 78 4.63 -13.50 -1.15
CA LEU A 78 4.36 -12.08 -0.91
C LEU A 78 3.98 -11.81 0.55
N LYS A 79 3.23 -12.72 1.17
CA LYS A 79 2.86 -12.62 2.59
C LYS A 79 4.06 -12.80 3.52
N GLN A 80 4.98 -13.71 3.19
CA GLN A 80 6.22 -13.89 3.94
C GLN A 80 7.13 -12.67 3.84
N GLU A 81 7.28 -12.12 2.63
CA GLU A 81 8.07 -10.89 2.42
C GLU A 81 7.46 -9.69 3.17
N MET A 82 6.12 -9.57 3.19
CA MET A 82 5.44 -8.55 4.00
C MET A 82 5.83 -8.65 5.49
N TYR A 83 5.90 -9.87 6.06
CA TYR A 83 6.35 -10.05 7.44
C TYR A 83 7.83 -9.72 7.64
N ALA A 84 8.68 -10.04 6.66
CA ALA A 84 10.08 -9.66 6.69
C ALA A 84 10.25 -8.12 6.64
N ASP A 85 9.46 -7.43 5.84
CA ASP A 85 9.50 -5.97 5.73
C ASP A 85 9.01 -5.29 7.01
N LEU A 86 8.00 -5.84 7.70
CA LEU A 86 7.61 -5.36 9.04
C LEU A 86 8.80 -5.45 10.03
N ALA A 87 9.58 -6.52 9.98
CA ALA A 87 10.76 -6.67 10.82
C ALA A 87 11.87 -5.66 10.45
N LYS A 88 12.06 -5.35 9.16
CA LYS A 88 13.00 -4.33 8.68
C LYS A 88 12.59 -2.91 9.11
N ILE A 89 11.30 -2.60 9.06
CA ILE A 89 10.77 -1.27 9.42
C ILE A 89 10.77 -1.05 10.93
N ARG A 90 10.54 -2.10 11.73
CA ARG A 90 10.47 -2.02 13.21
C ARG A 90 11.54 -1.13 13.87
N PRO A 91 12.85 -1.27 13.62
CA PRO A 91 13.86 -0.42 14.26
C PRO A 91 13.74 1.08 13.90
N ASN A 92 13.18 1.41 12.73
CA ASN A 92 13.02 2.78 12.25
C ASN A 92 11.60 3.34 12.46
N ALA A 93 10.66 2.54 12.99
CA ALA A 93 9.24 2.89 13.06
C ALA A 93 8.99 4.19 13.84
N VAL A 94 9.68 4.39 14.97
CA VAL A 94 9.57 5.61 15.78
C VAL A 94 10.15 6.80 15.02
N ALA A 95 11.36 6.68 14.45
CA ALA A 95 11.98 7.75 13.68
C ALA A 95 11.16 8.16 12.44
N LEU A 96 10.45 7.22 11.81
CA LEU A 96 9.57 7.50 10.67
C LEU A 96 8.34 8.33 11.07
N VAL A 97 7.75 8.09 12.24
CA VAL A 97 6.62 8.90 12.72
C VAL A 97 7.09 10.23 13.32
N ASP A 98 8.27 10.26 13.94
CA ASP A 98 8.88 11.49 14.44
C ASP A 98 9.21 12.46 13.30
N ALA A 99 9.52 11.95 12.10
CA ALA A 99 9.78 12.77 10.91
C ALA A 99 8.57 13.60 10.43
N PHE A 100 7.36 13.33 10.94
CA PHE A 100 6.20 14.20 10.70
C PHE A 100 6.25 15.51 11.50
N ASP A 101 7.16 15.60 12.49
CA ASP A 101 7.43 16.79 13.30
C ASP A 101 6.16 17.38 13.94
N HIS A 102 5.33 16.49 14.50
CA HIS A 102 4.10 16.86 15.19
C HIS A 102 4.40 17.23 16.65
N SER A 103 4.15 18.48 17.02
CA SER A 103 4.22 18.89 18.44
C SER A 103 3.18 18.15 19.30
N ASP A 104 3.47 17.95 20.60
CA ASP A 104 2.53 17.37 21.58
C ASP A 104 1.16 18.06 21.56
N ARG A 105 1.14 19.38 21.35
CA ARG A 105 -0.11 20.17 21.27
C ARG A 105 -0.94 19.82 20.04
N LEU A 106 -0.28 19.59 18.90
CA LEU A 106 -0.95 19.17 17.66
C LEU A 106 -1.41 17.71 17.77
N LEU A 107 -0.55 16.84 18.32
CA LEU A 107 -0.83 15.41 18.47
C LEU A 107 -1.96 15.17 19.49
N ASN A 108 -2.02 15.98 20.56
CA ASN A 108 -3.05 15.97 21.60
C ASN A 108 -3.40 14.54 22.09
N SER A 109 -2.38 13.70 22.26
CA SER A 109 -2.52 12.30 22.64
C SER A 109 -1.59 11.99 23.79
N VAL A 110 -2.15 11.48 24.89
CA VAL A 110 -1.37 11.04 26.06
C VAL A 110 -0.54 9.79 25.73
N LEU A 111 -1.02 8.92 24.83
CA LEU A 111 -0.32 7.69 24.44
C LEU A 111 0.81 7.95 23.43
N GLY A 112 0.78 9.09 22.73
CA GLY A 112 1.75 9.45 21.70
C GLY A 112 2.84 10.40 22.17
N ARG A 113 2.89 10.67 23.48
CA ARG A 113 3.93 11.50 24.13
C ARG A 113 5.14 10.66 24.50
#